data_AF-W2GI32-F1
#
_entry.id   AF-W2GI32-F1
#
_cell.length_a   1.000
_cell.length_b   1.000
_cell.length_c   1.000
_cell.angle_alpha   90.00
_cell.angle_beta   90.00
_cell.angle_gamma   90.00
#
_symmetry.space_group_name_H-M   'P 1'
#
loop_
_entity.id
_entity.type
_entity.pdbx_description
1 polymer ?
#
loop_
_entity_poly.entity_id
_entity_poly.type
_entity_poly.pdbx_seq_one_letter_code
_entity_poly.pdbx_strand_id
1 'polypeptide(L)'
;MERELTRRCRRSVRVAEFVAVDALSTIRTGGDVASSTERKTPLFAGYVEVLYARNAWLVARVDIWTSRDVCHRQVKFSSVYVQQNENEVSAVAVTNGGGLTALQNVEKIALNVADRGEMPALTNDDLAKVLEDVVKQLVDVFREQQVQTLQAATSQRAKFEYEMLQHRPELEVLVMSSESTGNYVLFALPLLGEKPQWDPKNLIEAEDLDSVYIPDGFHAPNFSVTTNGLTIFIGYPMKEEAKSDAAWPLLVEWPAKMLLSSQVTQTPPSSKGQSSVELIASCKKMFLQQWRRRKDFIAELRRHVIVLEYDAVDFSQVFFMLQEQLNDQAPLRILVLQLQFTAAFFLTNCMSDLQVVLLDGEADTAPVPVALAASSTPPSPDPIAHSQTCASQFLESTRKSLLRHLYGE
;
A
#
# COMPACT_ATOMS: atom_id res chain seq x y z
N MET A 1 -13.76 1.91 15.50
CA MET A 1 -13.25 0.54 15.72
C MET A 1 -12.34 0.07 14.58
N GLU A 2 -12.84 0.01 13.33
CA GLU A 2 -12.06 -0.45 12.16
C GLU A 2 -10.72 0.27 11.95
N ARG A 3 -10.70 1.61 12.05
CA ARG A 3 -9.45 2.40 11.96
C ARG A 3 -8.43 1.99 13.03
N GLU A 4 -8.91 1.71 14.23
CA GLU A 4 -8.06 1.34 15.36
C GLU A 4 -7.53 -0.09 15.20
N LEU A 5 -8.36 -1.03 14.77
CA LEU A 5 -7.93 -2.38 14.43
C LEU A 5 -6.98 -2.39 13.24
N THR A 6 -7.23 -1.57 12.22
CA THR A 6 -6.33 -1.42 11.08
C THR A 6 -4.95 -0.93 11.52
N ARG A 7 -4.91 0.03 12.45
CA ARG A 7 -3.68 0.55 13.04
C ARG A 7 -2.93 -0.50 13.87
N ARG A 8 -3.64 -1.25 14.73
CA ARG A 8 -3.05 -2.27 15.63
C ARG A 8 -2.58 -3.51 14.87
N CYS A 9 -3.41 -4.01 13.96
CA CYS A 9 -3.13 -5.20 13.16
C CYS A 9 -2.22 -4.93 11.95
N ARG A 10 -2.01 -3.65 11.58
CA ARG A 10 -1.31 -3.21 10.36
C ARG A 10 -1.84 -3.86 9.08
N ARG A 11 -3.16 -4.07 9.03
CA ARG A 11 -3.89 -4.71 7.94
C ARG A 11 -5.23 -4.03 7.76
N SER A 12 -5.80 -4.07 6.56
CA SER A 12 -7.17 -3.60 6.37
C SER A 12 -8.14 -4.52 7.12
N VAL A 13 -8.81 -3.99 8.14
CA VAL A 13 -9.79 -4.71 8.95
C VAL A 13 -11.15 -4.04 8.82
N ARG A 14 -12.19 -4.84 8.56
CA ARG A 14 -13.60 -4.44 8.57
C ARG A 14 -14.31 -5.11 9.74
N VAL A 15 -15.26 -4.40 10.35
CA VAL A 15 -16.05 -4.92 11.45
C VAL A 15 -17.52 -4.59 11.23
N ALA A 16 -18.34 -5.62 11.16
CA ALA A 16 -19.79 -5.49 11.10
C ALA A 16 -20.40 -6.06 12.38
N GLU A 17 -20.86 -5.17 13.27
CA GLU A 17 -21.56 -5.54 14.50
C GLU A 17 -23.02 -5.87 14.20
N PHE A 18 -23.53 -6.95 14.79
CA PHE A 18 -24.96 -7.24 14.76
C PHE A 18 -25.65 -6.43 15.85
N VAL A 19 -26.60 -5.59 15.45
CA VAL A 19 -27.55 -5.01 16.41
C VAL A 19 -28.36 -6.17 16.98
N ALA A 20 -28.15 -6.48 18.25
CA ALA A 20 -28.87 -7.54 18.93
C ALA A 20 -30.37 -7.20 19.01
N VAL A 21 -31.15 -7.71 18.07
CA VAL A 21 -32.61 -7.83 18.23
C VAL A 21 -32.84 -9.04 19.13
N ASP A 22 -32.90 -8.78 20.43
CA ASP A 22 -33.19 -9.70 21.53
C ASP A 22 -32.35 -10.99 21.62
N ALA A 23 -31.64 -11.11 22.75
CA ALA A 23 -30.71 -12.16 23.13
C ALA A 23 -31.34 -13.55 23.39
N LEU A 24 -32.37 -13.95 22.64
CA LEU A 24 -33.11 -15.21 22.84
C LEU A 24 -32.98 -16.23 21.69
N SER A 25 -32.33 -15.89 20.58
CA SER A 25 -32.30 -16.73 19.37
C SER A 25 -30.90 -17.22 18.96
N THR A 26 -30.11 -17.78 19.88
CA THR A 26 -28.95 -18.60 19.47
C THR A 26 -29.40 -20.01 19.12
N ILE A 27 -29.49 -20.30 17.82
CA ILE A 27 -29.63 -21.66 17.27
C ILE A 27 -28.38 -22.47 17.62
N ARG A 28 -28.58 -23.60 18.31
CA ARG A 28 -27.55 -24.58 18.69
C ARG A 28 -27.17 -25.44 17.49
N THR A 29 -25.88 -25.59 17.23
CA THR A 29 -25.34 -26.72 16.46
C THR A 29 -24.23 -27.39 17.26
N GLY A 30 -24.56 -28.56 17.83
CA GLY A 30 -23.65 -29.69 18.10
C GLY A 30 -22.59 -29.54 19.19
N GLY A 31 -22.79 -30.21 20.33
CA GLY A 31 -21.74 -30.50 21.32
C GLY A 31 -22.29 -30.61 22.75
N ASP A 32 -22.43 -31.84 23.25
CA ASP A 32 -22.87 -32.15 24.62
C ASP A 32 -21.97 -31.51 25.67
N VAL A 33 -22.46 -30.49 26.37
CA VAL A 33 -22.04 -30.17 27.73
C VAL A 33 -23.28 -29.78 28.52
N ALA A 34 -23.40 -30.42 29.67
CA ALA A 34 -24.47 -30.38 30.65
C ALA A 34 -25.15 -29.02 30.84
N SER A 35 -26.45 -29.12 31.05
CA SER A 35 -27.33 -28.14 31.66
C SER A 35 -26.68 -27.33 32.78
N SER A 36 -26.58 -26.01 32.59
CA SER A 36 -26.98 -25.07 33.63
C SER A 36 -27.47 -23.77 32.98
N THR A 37 -28.58 -23.28 33.50
CA THR A 37 -29.20 -21.98 33.22
C THR A 37 -28.31 -20.85 33.79
N GLU A 38 -27.10 -20.72 33.27
CA GLU A 38 -26.26 -19.54 33.54
C GLU A 38 -26.67 -18.41 32.62
N ARG A 39 -27.02 -17.27 33.23
CA ARG A 39 -27.47 -16.05 32.53
C ARG A 39 -26.29 -15.48 31.73
N LYS A 40 -26.17 -15.88 30.47
CA LYS A 40 -25.20 -15.31 29.53
C LYS A 40 -25.65 -13.91 29.14
N THR A 41 -24.78 -12.92 29.34
CA THR A 41 -25.03 -11.54 28.88
C THR A 41 -24.17 -11.29 27.64
N PRO A 42 -24.75 -11.12 26.44
CA PRO A 42 -23.97 -10.83 25.24
C PRO A 42 -23.34 -9.44 25.34
N LEU A 43 -22.06 -9.35 25.00
CA LEU A 43 -21.30 -8.09 25.01
C LEU A 43 -20.95 -7.61 23.60
N PHE A 44 -20.75 -8.55 22.67
CA PHE A 44 -20.50 -8.26 21.26
C PHE A 44 -20.89 -9.49 20.43
N ALA A 45 -21.46 -9.25 19.25
CA ALA A 45 -21.60 -10.27 18.22
C ALA A 45 -21.42 -9.60 16.86
N GLY A 46 -20.54 -10.12 16.02
CA GLY A 46 -20.27 -9.49 14.73
C GLY A 46 -19.32 -10.27 13.84
N TYR A 47 -19.17 -9.78 12.62
CA TYR A 47 -18.13 -10.20 11.69
C TYR A 47 -16.89 -9.33 11.83
N VAL A 48 -15.74 -9.98 11.82
CA VAL A 48 -14.44 -9.34 11.61
C VAL A 48 -13.88 -9.88 10.31
N GLU A 49 -13.57 -8.99 9.39
CA GLU A 49 -12.91 -9.33 8.13
C GLU A 49 -11.51 -8.72 8.12
N VAL A 50 -10.51 -9.50 7.69
CA VAL A 50 -9.14 -9.01 7.50
C VAL A 50 -8.67 -9.34 6.10
N LEU A 51 -8.09 -8.35 5.43
CA LEU A 51 -7.48 -8.53 4.12
C LEU A 51 -6.11 -9.20 4.29
N TYR A 52 -5.90 -10.30 3.58
CA TYR A 52 -4.69 -11.11 3.57
C TYR A 52 -4.14 -11.21 2.13
N ALA A 53 -2.84 -10.99 1.97
CA ALA A 53 -2.10 -10.96 0.71
C ALA A 53 -2.78 -10.10 -0.37
N ARG A 54 -3.51 -9.04 0.04
CA ARG A 54 -4.33 -8.13 -0.79
C ARG A 54 -5.35 -8.77 -1.73
N ASN A 55 -5.50 -10.09 -1.71
CA ASN A 55 -6.35 -10.83 -2.63
C ASN A 55 -7.46 -11.62 -1.91
N ALA A 56 -7.24 -12.00 -0.64
CA ALA A 56 -8.18 -12.81 0.11
C ALA A 56 -8.69 -12.07 1.35
N TRP A 57 -10.00 -12.10 1.57
CA TRP A 57 -10.63 -11.66 2.81
C TRP A 57 -10.85 -12.87 3.71
N LEU A 58 -10.26 -12.84 4.90
CA LEU A 58 -10.52 -13.81 5.96
C LEU A 58 -11.64 -13.26 6.84
N VAL A 59 -12.73 -14.00 6.98
CA VAL A 59 -13.90 -13.61 7.76
C VAL A 59 -13.99 -14.50 8.99
N ALA A 60 -14.26 -13.91 10.14
CA ALA A 60 -14.60 -14.63 11.36
C ALA A 60 -15.85 -14.03 12.01
N ARG A 61 -16.80 -14.88 12.40
CA ARG A 61 -17.89 -14.49 13.29
C ARG A 61 -17.43 -14.62 14.73
N VAL A 62 -17.45 -13.52 15.46
CA VAL A 62 -17.00 -13.47 16.86
C VAL A 62 -18.17 -13.13 17.76
N ASP A 63 -18.39 -13.98 18.76
CA ASP A 63 -19.35 -13.76 19.83
C ASP A 63 -18.57 -13.58 21.15
N ILE A 64 -18.87 -12.52 21.91
CA ILE A 64 -18.31 -12.24 23.23
C ILE A 64 -19.45 -12.12 24.23
N TRP A 65 -19.34 -12.78 25.37
CA TRP A 65 -20.36 -12.75 26.42
C TRP A 65 -19.74 -12.87 27.80
N THR A 66 -20.48 -12.47 28.84
CA THR A 66 -20.13 -12.77 30.22
C THR A 66 -21.01 -13.89 30.77
N SER A 67 -20.40 -14.73 31.60
CA SER A 67 -21.09 -15.61 32.55
C SER A 67 -20.50 -15.35 33.93
N ARG A 68 -21.32 -14.88 34.87
CA ARG A 68 -20.85 -14.42 36.20
C ARG A 68 -19.76 -13.35 36.03
N ASP A 69 -18.61 -13.52 36.67
CA ASP A 69 -17.46 -12.59 36.62
C ASP A 69 -16.43 -12.92 35.53
N VAL A 70 -16.78 -13.81 34.59
CA VAL A 70 -15.87 -14.27 33.54
C VAL A 70 -16.38 -13.83 32.17
N CYS A 71 -15.49 -13.21 31.40
CA CYS A 71 -15.74 -12.88 30.00
C CYS A 71 -15.20 -13.98 29.09
N HIS A 72 -16.00 -14.35 28.10
CA HIS A 72 -15.71 -15.42 27.15
C HIS A 72 -15.78 -14.90 25.72
N ARG A 73 -14.94 -15.46 24.86
CA ARG A 73 -14.94 -15.27 23.40
C ARG A 73 -15.16 -16.62 22.72
N GLN A 74 -15.88 -16.62 21.61
CA GLN A 74 -15.89 -17.74 20.67
C GLN A 74 -15.91 -17.26 19.23
N VAL A 75 -15.13 -17.90 18.36
CA VAL A 75 -15.31 -17.77 16.91
C VAL A 75 -16.38 -18.78 16.46
N LYS A 76 -17.55 -18.34 16.01
CA LYS A 76 -18.62 -19.26 15.60
C LYS A 76 -18.33 -19.95 14.29
N PHE A 77 -17.73 -19.23 13.35
CA PHE A 77 -17.25 -19.76 12.10
C PHE A 77 -16.18 -18.84 11.52
N SER A 78 -15.41 -19.39 10.60
CA SER A 78 -14.46 -18.64 9.79
C SER A 78 -14.60 -19.06 8.32
N SER A 79 -14.46 -18.12 7.41
CA SER A 79 -14.48 -18.38 5.96
C SER A 79 -13.47 -17.50 5.24
N VAL A 80 -13.19 -17.85 3.98
CA VAL A 80 -12.25 -17.11 3.13
C VAL A 80 -12.90 -16.88 1.78
N TYR A 81 -12.82 -15.65 1.26
CA TYR A 81 -13.27 -15.33 -0.08
C TYR A 81 -12.24 -14.45 -0.81
N VAL A 82 -12.19 -14.56 -2.14
CA VAL A 82 -11.34 -13.71 -3.00
C VAL A 82 -12.18 -12.55 -3.50
N GLN A 83 -11.61 -11.36 -3.56
CA GLN A 83 -12.25 -10.25 -4.25
C GLN A 83 -12.21 -10.53 -5.76
N GLN A 84 -13.36 -10.84 -6.37
CA GLN A 84 -13.44 -11.16 -7.80
C GLN A 84 -13.02 -9.94 -8.64
N ASN A 85 -12.05 -10.13 -9.53
CA ASN A 85 -11.80 -9.23 -10.63
C ASN A 85 -12.62 -9.69 -11.84
N GLU A 86 -13.15 -8.74 -12.62
CA GLU A 86 -14.08 -9.00 -13.74
C GLU A 86 -13.53 -9.97 -14.81
N ASN A 87 -12.20 -10.17 -14.87
CA ASN A 87 -11.53 -10.91 -15.94
C ASN A 87 -10.97 -12.29 -15.53
N GLU A 88 -10.97 -12.68 -14.26
CA GLU A 88 -10.41 -13.98 -13.86
C GLU A 88 -11.10 -14.59 -12.62
N VAL A 89 -11.65 -15.80 -12.78
CA VAL A 89 -12.23 -16.58 -11.67
C VAL A 89 -11.11 -17.29 -10.92
N SER A 90 -10.42 -16.53 -10.06
CA SER A 90 -9.48 -17.09 -9.09
C SER A 90 -10.18 -17.39 -7.77
N ALA A 91 -9.92 -18.56 -7.21
CA ALA A 91 -10.38 -18.95 -5.88
C ALA A 91 -9.18 -19.24 -4.99
N VAL A 92 -9.33 -19.08 -3.67
CA VAL A 92 -8.34 -19.63 -2.74
C VAL A 92 -8.44 -21.14 -2.82
N ALA A 93 -7.34 -21.82 -3.15
CA ALA A 93 -7.33 -23.27 -3.31
C ALA A 93 -7.60 -24.01 -1.99
N VAL A 94 -7.44 -23.30 -0.87
CA VAL A 94 -7.49 -23.82 0.49
C VAL A 94 -8.39 -22.93 1.33
N THR A 95 -9.64 -23.37 1.54
CA THR A 95 -10.66 -22.62 2.28
C THR A 95 -11.03 -23.25 3.63
N ASN A 96 -10.69 -24.53 3.86
CA ASN A 96 -11.08 -25.27 5.06
C ASN A 96 -9.94 -26.17 5.56
N GLY A 97 -9.61 -26.09 6.85
CA GLY A 97 -8.63 -26.95 7.52
C GLY A 97 -8.88 -27.04 9.02
N GLY A 98 -8.38 -28.11 9.66
CA GLY A 98 -8.59 -28.38 11.08
C GLY A 98 -8.13 -27.26 12.03
N GLY A 99 -7.17 -26.43 11.60
CA GLY A 99 -6.70 -25.26 12.34
C GLY A 99 -7.75 -24.15 12.47
N LEU A 100 -8.46 -23.83 11.38
CA LEU A 100 -9.53 -22.80 11.40
C LEU A 100 -10.72 -23.24 12.27
N THR A 101 -11.02 -24.55 12.30
CA THR A 101 -12.02 -25.10 13.22
C THR A 101 -11.56 -25.06 14.68
N ALA A 102 -10.25 -25.10 14.97
CA ALA A 102 -9.73 -24.99 16.32
C ALA A 102 -9.96 -23.61 16.95
N LEU A 103 -10.10 -22.56 16.13
CA LEU A 103 -10.48 -21.20 16.58
C LEU A 103 -11.91 -21.14 17.14
N GLN A 104 -12.73 -22.17 16.89
CA GLN A 104 -14.12 -22.22 17.33
C GLN A 104 -14.31 -22.62 18.79
N ASN A 105 -13.21 -22.92 19.48
CA ASN A 105 -13.21 -23.18 20.91
C ASN A 105 -13.59 -21.92 21.70
N VAL A 106 -14.22 -22.12 22.86
CA VAL A 106 -14.54 -21.03 23.79
C VAL A 106 -13.29 -20.67 24.58
N GLU A 107 -12.85 -19.43 24.48
CA GLU A 107 -11.70 -18.90 25.22
C GLU A 107 -12.16 -17.98 26.37
N LYS A 108 -11.42 -17.98 27.47
CA LYS A 108 -11.59 -17.03 28.57
C LYS A 108 -10.77 -15.78 28.26
N ILE A 109 -11.41 -14.61 28.27
CA ILE A 109 -10.72 -13.34 28.11
C ILE A 109 -10.24 -12.87 29.49
N ALA A 110 -8.97 -12.48 29.58
CA ALA A 110 -8.39 -11.88 30.78
C ALA A 110 -8.86 -10.43 30.96
N LEU A 111 -10.14 -10.25 31.30
CA LEU A 111 -10.70 -8.96 31.70
C LEU A 111 -10.92 -8.98 33.22
N ASN A 112 -10.39 -7.97 33.93
CA ASN A 112 -10.74 -7.76 35.33
C ASN A 112 -12.16 -7.20 35.38
N VAL A 113 -13.14 -8.08 35.62
CA VAL A 113 -14.56 -7.72 35.79
C VAL A 113 -14.83 -7.24 37.24
N ALA A 114 -13.98 -7.64 38.19
CA ALA A 114 -14.10 -7.30 39.62
C ALA A 114 -14.07 -5.78 39.92
N ASP A 115 -13.45 -4.98 39.04
CA ASP A 115 -13.29 -3.54 39.23
C ASP A 115 -14.34 -2.69 38.48
N ARG A 116 -15.32 -3.31 37.78
CA ARG A 116 -16.17 -2.62 36.78
C ARG A 116 -17.56 -2.15 37.27
N GLY A 117 -17.94 -2.41 38.51
CA GLY A 117 -19.25 -2.00 39.03
C GLY A 117 -20.44 -2.56 38.22
N GLU A 118 -21.54 -1.79 38.10
CA GLU A 118 -22.79 -2.20 37.43
C GLU A 118 -22.77 -2.16 35.88
N MET A 119 -21.67 -1.82 35.22
CA MET A 119 -21.63 -1.75 33.75
C MET A 119 -21.08 -3.03 33.11
N PRO A 120 -21.92 -3.84 32.43
CA PRO A 120 -21.48 -5.04 31.75
C PRO A 120 -20.73 -4.76 30.43
N ALA A 121 -20.69 -3.53 29.93
CA ALA A 121 -20.17 -3.22 28.59
C ALA A 121 -18.64 -3.30 28.50
N LEU A 122 -18.14 -3.84 27.37
CA LEU A 122 -16.73 -3.74 27.00
C LEU A 122 -16.38 -2.29 26.70
N THR A 123 -15.20 -1.84 27.14
CA THR A 123 -14.68 -0.58 26.60
C THR A 123 -14.26 -0.77 25.15
N ASN A 124 -14.21 0.32 24.37
CA ASN A 124 -13.71 0.28 23.01
C ASN A 124 -12.28 -0.28 22.90
N ASP A 125 -11.45 -0.05 23.93
CA ASP A 125 -10.08 -0.59 23.97
C ASP A 125 -10.04 -2.08 24.27
N ASP A 126 -10.87 -2.56 25.21
CA ASP A 126 -11.00 -4.00 25.50
C ASP A 126 -11.48 -4.77 24.27
N LEU A 127 -12.52 -4.26 23.62
CA LEU A 127 -13.07 -4.87 22.42
C LEU A 127 -12.04 -4.84 21.29
N ALA A 128 -11.33 -3.73 21.09
CA ALA A 128 -10.25 -3.66 20.09
C ALA A 128 -9.12 -4.67 20.38
N LYS A 129 -8.73 -4.89 21.64
CA LYS A 129 -7.72 -5.91 22.01
C LYS A 129 -8.19 -7.32 21.71
N VAL A 130 -9.41 -7.67 22.12
CA VAL A 130 -9.96 -9.01 21.87
C VAL A 130 -10.09 -9.29 20.37
N LEU A 131 -10.59 -8.32 19.60
CA LEU A 131 -10.70 -8.48 18.15
C LEU A 131 -9.33 -8.48 17.44
N GLU A 132 -8.35 -7.72 17.94
CA GLU A 132 -6.97 -7.78 17.46
C GLU A 132 -6.38 -9.19 17.65
N ASP A 133 -6.57 -9.80 18.83
CA ASP A 133 -6.10 -11.16 19.10
C ASP A 133 -6.78 -12.20 18.20
N VAL A 134 -8.10 -12.04 17.95
CA VAL A 134 -8.82 -12.88 16.98
C VAL A 134 -8.19 -12.76 15.59
N VAL A 135 -7.95 -11.53 15.13
CA VAL A 135 -7.39 -11.27 13.80
C VAL A 135 -5.99 -11.88 13.67
N LYS A 136 -5.14 -11.72 14.69
CA LYS A 136 -3.79 -12.33 14.70
C LYS A 136 -3.87 -13.85 14.60
N GLN A 137 -4.67 -14.49 15.46
CA GLN A 137 -4.86 -15.94 15.43
C GLN A 137 -5.41 -16.43 14.08
N LEU A 138 -6.40 -15.74 13.52
CA LEU A 138 -7.00 -16.08 12.23
C LEU A 138 -5.96 -16.03 11.10
N VAL A 139 -5.15 -14.96 11.07
CA VAL A 139 -4.09 -14.78 10.07
C VAL A 139 -2.99 -15.82 10.24
N ASP A 140 -2.54 -16.09 11.46
CA ASP A 140 -1.45 -17.03 11.72
C ASP A 140 -1.86 -18.47 11.36
N VAL A 141 -3.04 -18.91 11.78
CA VAL A 141 -3.61 -20.22 11.42
C VAL A 141 -3.79 -20.35 9.91
N PHE A 142 -4.32 -19.32 9.25
CA PHE A 142 -4.49 -19.35 7.81
C PHE A 142 -3.15 -19.40 7.09
N ARG A 143 -2.18 -18.59 7.50
CA ARG A 143 -0.81 -18.60 6.95
C ARG A 143 -0.16 -19.97 7.08
N GLU A 144 -0.23 -20.60 8.25
CA GLU A 144 0.30 -21.94 8.48
C GLU A 144 -0.31 -22.95 7.50
N GLN A 145 -1.62 -22.86 7.27
CA GLN A 145 -2.32 -23.73 6.32
C GLN A 145 -1.86 -23.52 4.87
N GLN A 146 -1.66 -22.26 4.46
CA GLN A 146 -1.11 -21.93 3.13
C GLN A 146 0.31 -22.47 2.97
N VAL A 147 1.16 -22.32 3.99
CA VAL A 147 2.54 -22.83 3.98
C VAL A 147 2.58 -24.35 3.97
N GLN A 148 1.76 -25.04 4.75
CA GLN A 148 1.67 -26.50 4.72
C GLN A 148 1.29 -27.02 3.33
N THR A 149 0.34 -26.35 2.68
CA THR A 149 -0.08 -26.70 1.31
C THR A 149 1.07 -26.49 0.32
N LEU A 150 1.80 -25.38 0.43
CA LEU A 150 3.00 -25.12 -0.36
C LEU A 150 4.08 -26.18 -0.14
N GLN A 151 4.31 -26.61 1.10
CA GLN A 151 5.30 -27.65 1.43
C GLN A 151 4.91 -29.02 0.88
N ALA A 152 3.60 -29.30 0.75
CA ALA A 152 3.07 -30.50 0.11
C ALA A 152 3.07 -30.44 -1.44
N ALA A 153 3.39 -29.29 -2.04
CA ALA A 153 3.45 -29.12 -3.49
C ALA A 153 4.49 -30.04 -4.15
N THR A 154 4.35 -30.31 -5.45
CA THR A 154 5.40 -31.01 -6.22
C THR A 154 6.46 -30.06 -6.78
N SER A 155 6.13 -28.77 -6.93
CA SER A 155 7.04 -27.74 -7.43
C SER A 155 8.23 -27.49 -6.51
N GLN A 156 9.43 -27.94 -6.90
CA GLN A 156 10.66 -27.64 -6.17
C GLN A 156 10.99 -26.15 -6.21
N ARG A 157 10.68 -25.48 -7.33
CA ARG A 157 10.96 -24.05 -7.48
C ARG A 157 10.17 -23.20 -6.49
N ALA A 158 8.88 -23.48 -6.32
CA ALA A 158 8.04 -22.73 -5.39
C ALA A 158 8.51 -22.88 -3.93
N LYS A 159 8.97 -24.08 -3.54
CA LYS A 159 9.53 -24.34 -2.21
C LYS A 159 10.86 -23.61 -1.98
N PHE A 160 11.77 -23.69 -2.95
CA PHE A 160 13.04 -22.97 -2.90
C PHE A 160 12.84 -21.46 -2.75
N GLU A 161 11.91 -20.87 -3.52
CA GLU A 161 11.62 -19.43 -3.43
C GLU A 161 11.02 -19.04 -2.08
N TYR A 162 10.16 -19.89 -1.50
CA TYR A 162 9.67 -19.69 -0.15
C TYR A 162 10.80 -19.73 0.89
N GLU A 163 11.72 -20.69 0.81
CA GLU A 163 12.88 -20.77 1.72
C GLU A 163 13.74 -19.50 1.68
N MET A 164 13.89 -18.90 0.50
CA MET A 164 14.60 -17.63 0.30
C MET A 164 13.85 -16.42 0.88
N LEU A 165 12.52 -16.47 0.94
CA LEU A 165 11.68 -15.34 1.35
C LEU A 165 11.16 -15.43 2.80
N GLN A 166 11.07 -16.62 3.41
CA GLN A 166 10.41 -16.85 4.70
C GLN A 166 10.96 -16.01 5.86
N HIS A 167 12.20 -15.54 5.75
CA HIS A 167 12.84 -14.67 6.75
C HIS A 167 12.48 -13.19 6.61
N ARG A 168 11.76 -12.81 5.53
CA ARG A 168 11.30 -11.44 5.33
C ARG A 168 10.13 -11.14 6.26
N PRO A 169 10.17 -10.03 7.02
CA PRO A 169 9.03 -9.63 7.82
C PRO A 169 7.83 -9.35 6.90
N GLU A 170 6.63 -9.67 7.38
CA GLU A 170 5.37 -9.39 6.67
C GLU A 170 5.17 -10.15 5.36
N LEU A 171 5.95 -11.22 5.10
CA LEU A 171 5.64 -12.16 4.02
C LEU A 171 4.27 -12.81 4.26
N GLU A 172 3.41 -12.74 3.24
CA GLU A 172 2.15 -13.44 3.19
C GLU A 172 2.16 -14.42 2.01
N VAL A 173 1.82 -15.67 2.30
CA VAL A 173 1.79 -16.77 1.34
C VAL A 173 0.33 -17.11 1.08
N LEU A 174 -0.09 -17.10 -0.18
CA LEU A 174 -1.47 -17.41 -0.58
C LEU A 174 -1.47 -18.41 -1.73
N VAL A 175 -2.07 -19.57 -1.54
CA VAL A 175 -2.26 -20.59 -2.57
C VAL A 175 -3.62 -20.38 -3.24
N MET A 176 -3.59 -20.12 -4.53
CA MET A 176 -4.79 -19.87 -5.34
C MET A 176 -4.95 -20.96 -6.41
N SER A 177 -6.17 -21.11 -6.88
CA SER A 177 -6.55 -21.96 -8.00
C SER A 177 -7.24 -21.09 -9.04
N SER A 178 -6.77 -21.17 -10.28
CA SER A 178 -7.44 -20.58 -11.44
C SER A 178 -7.69 -21.67 -12.48
N GLU A 179 -8.77 -21.55 -13.24
CA GLU A 179 -9.09 -22.50 -14.32
C GLU A 179 -8.03 -22.47 -15.44
N SER A 180 -7.45 -21.29 -15.70
CA SER A 180 -6.46 -21.08 -16.76
C SER A 180 -5.11 -21.71 -16.43
N THR A 181 -4.72 -21.70 -15.16
CA THR A 181 -3.35 -22.02 -14.74
C THR A 181 -3.23 -23.13 -13.70
N GLY A 182 -4.35 -23.62 -13.18
CA GLY A 182 -4.37 -24.56 -12.05
C GLY A 182 -3.94 -23.91 -10.75
N ASN A 183 -3.39 -24.72 -9.83
CA ASN A 183 -2.94 -24.24 -8.53
C ASN A 183 -1.58 -23.53 -8.61
N TYR A 184 -1.47 -22.38 -7.97
CA TYR A 184 -0.25 -21.60 -7.87
C TYR A 184 -0.14 -20.98 -6.48
N VAL A 185 1.08 -20.63 -6.08
CA VAL A 185 1.35 -19.86 -4.88
C VAL A 185 1.67 -18.42 -5.26
N LEU A 186 1.14 -17.49 -4.48
CA LEU A 186 1.40 -16.06 -4.55
C LEU A 186 2.16 -15.65 -3.29
N PHE A 187 3.37 -15.12 -3.46
CA PHE A 187 4.10 -14.45 -2.40
C PHE A 187 3.78 -12.96 -2.44
N ALA A 188 3.20 -12.44 -1.37
CA ALA A 188 2.90 -11.02 -1.19
C ALA A 188 3.81 -10.46 -0.10
N LEU A 189 4.50 -9.36 -0.39
CA LEU A 189 5.38 -8.70 0.57
C LEU A 189 5.46 -7.19 0.30
N PRO A 190 5.74 -6.36 1.31
CA PRO A 190 6.00 -4.94 1.10
C PRO A 190 7.30 -4.76 0.31
N LEU A 191 7.27 -3.97 -0.77
CA LEU A 191 8.45 -3.63 -1.57
C LEU A 191 9.45 -2.79 -0.76
N LEU A 192 8.93 -1.86 0.04
CA LEU A 192 9.71 -1.04 0.97
C LEU A 192 9.42 -1.50 2.39
N GLY A 193 10.30 -2.36 2.93
CA GLY A 193 10.22 -2.81 4.34
C GLY A 193 10.63 -1.75 5.38
N GLU A 194 10.54 -0.46 5.03
CA GLU A 194 11.03 0.64 5.88
C GLU A 194 9.89 1.22 6.70
N LYS A 195 10.15 1.45 7.99
CA LYS A 195 9.27 2.25 8.84
C LYS A 195 9.13 3.66 8.23
N PRO A 196 8.00 4.36 8.49
CA PRO A 196 7.86 5.76 8.13
C PRO A 196 9.14 6.51 8.48
N GLN A 197 9.80 7.11 7.48
CA GLN A 197 11.10 7.74 7.71
C GLN A 197 10.96 9.01 8.56
N TRP A 198 9.77 9.60 8.62
CA TRP A 198 9.48 10.80 9.39
C TRP A 198 8.05 10.86 9.92
N ASP A 199 7.88 11.52 11.07
CA ASP A 199 6.59 11.91 11.62
C ASP A 199 6.34 13.38 11.25
N PRO A 200 5.29 13.71 10.46
CA PRO A 200 4.94 15.08 10.14
C PRO A 200 4.81 15.98 11.37
N LYS A 201 4.37 15.44 12.52
CA LYS A 201 4.24 16.20 13.76
C LYS A 201 5.58 16.67 14.30
N ASN A 202 6.58 15.80 14.29
CA ASN A 202 7.93 16.14 14.76
C ASN A 202 8.62 17.11 13.79
N LEU A 203 8.26 17.09 12.51
CA LEU A 203 8.79 18.03 11.51
C LEU A 203 8.24 19.44 11.73
N ILE A 204 6.93 19.56 11.98
CA ILE A 204 6.25 20.83 12.30
C ILE A 204 6.80 21.47 13.59
N GLU A 205 7.25 20.66 14.55
CA GLU A 205 7.81 21.14 15.82
C GLU A 205 9.30 21.51 15.74
N ALA A 206 10.07 20.90 14.82
CA ALA A 206 11.52 21.05 14.74
C ALA A 206 12.00 21.97 13.59
N GLU A 207 11.18 22.20 12.58
CA GLU A 207 11.53 22.99 11.39
C GLU A 207 10.72 24.28 11.28
N ASP A 208 11.20 25.19 10.43
CA ASP A 208 10.47 26.39 10.05
C ASP A 208 9.14 25.98 9.41
N LEU A 209 8.02 26.47 9.95
CA LEU A 209 6.67 26.16 9.48
C LEU A 209 6.46 26.53 8.00
N ASP A 210 7.35 27.39 7.47
CA ASP A 210 7.38 27.84 6.09
C ASP A 210 8.19 26.91 5.15
N SER A 211 8.83 25.84 5.67
CA SER A 211 9.55 24.85 4.87
C SER A 211 8.57 23.85 4.23
N VAL A 212 8.12 24.17 3.01
CA VAL A 212 7.19 23.33 2.22
C VAL A 212 7.86 22.03 1.71
N TYR A 213 9.18 21.84 1.87
CA TYR A 213 9.94 20.78 1.19
C TYR A 213 10.37 19.60 2.10
N ILE A 214 10.20 18.36 1.63
CA ILE A 214 10.69 17.14 2.30
C ILE A 214 12.23 17.20 2.43
N PRO A 215 12.81 17.19 3.64
CA PRO A 215 14.25 17.33 3.85
C PRO A 215 15.13 16.36 3.04
N ASP A 216 16.32 16.81 2.66
CA ASP A 216 17.24 16.09 1.75
C ASP A 216 17.63 14.70 2.27
N GLY A 217 17.65 14.48 3.59
CA GLY A 217 17.96 13.21 4.24
C GLY A 217 16.95 12.07 4.04
N PHE A 218 15.77 12.35 3.47
CA PHE A 218 14.76 11.32 3.19
C PHE A 218 14.92 10.69 1.81
N HIS A 219 14.97 9.36 1.76
CA HIS A 219 15.40 8.63 0.56
C HIS A 219 14.39 7.61 0.05
N ALA A 220 13.17 7.60 0.61
CA ALA A 220 12.03 6.83 0.17
C ALA A 220 10.72 7.56 0.52
N PRO A 221 9.59 7.25 -0.15
CA PRO A 221 8.30 7.82 0.19
C PRO A 221 7.81 7.43 1.58
N ASN A 222 7.07 8.33 2.21
CA ASN A 222 6.52 8.11 3.54
C ASN A 222 5.11 7.50 3.45
N PHE A 223 5.02 6.18 3.50
CA PHE A 223 3.73 5.51 3.60
C PHE A 223 3.25 5.56 5.05
N SER A 224 2.06 6.12 5.28
CA SER A 224 1.37 6.00 6.55
C SER A 224 0.83 4.58 6.75
N VAL A 225 0.56 4.20 8.01
CA VAL A 225 -0.07 2.91 8.38
C VAL A 225 -1.45 2.73 7.70
N THR A 226 -2.07 3.83 7.27
CA THR A 226 -3.38 3.87 6.60
C THR A 226 -3.32 3.90 5.07
N THR A 227 -2.17 4.23 4.49
CA THR A 227 -1.96 4.16 3.03
C THR A 227 -1.44 2.78 2.68
N ASN A 228 -2.07 2.12 1.71
CA ASN A 228 -1.55 0.87 1.16
C ASN A 228 -0.10 1.12 0.71
N GLY A 229 0.86 0.52 1.39
CA GLY A 229 2.25 0.53 0.92
C GLY A 229 2.37 -0.27 -0.37
N LEU A 230 3.46 -0.03 -1.11
CA LEU A 230 3.81 -0.80 -2.29
C LEU A 230 3.93 -2.28 -1.95
N THR A 231 3.08 -3.10 -2.55
CA THR A 231 3.08 -4.55 -2.36
C THR A 231 3.54 -5.21 -3.65
N ILE A 232 4.50 -6.13 -3.54
CA ILE A 232 4.97 -6.92 -4.67
C ILE A 232 4.44 -8.35 -4.53
N PHE A 233 3.97 -8.86 -5.66
CA PHE A 233 3.38 -10.18 -5.84
C PHE A 233 4.26 -11.00 -6.78
N ILE A 234 4.60 -12.21 -6.35
CA ILE A 234 5.37 -13.16 -7.15
C ILE A 234 4.64 -14.48 -7.17
N GLY A 235 4.20 -14.89 -8.36
CA GLY A 235 3.47 -16.13 -8.58
C GLY A 235 4.38 -17.28 -8.99
N TYR A 236 4.17 -18.47 -8.43
CA TYR A 236 4.82 -19.70 -8.88
C TYR A 236 3.81 -20.84 -9.02
N PRO A 237 3.90 -21.66 -10.08
CA PRO A 237 3.03 -22.82 -10.22
C PRO A 237 3.35 -23.86 -9.14
N MET A 238 2.31 -24.51 -8.63
CA MET A 238 2.43 -25.56 -7.60
C MET A 238 2.77 -26.94 -8.18
N LYS A 239 2.71 -27.10 -9.50
CA LYS A 239 3.09 -28.30 -10.25
C LYS A 239 4.15 -27.94 -11.30
N GLU A 240 5.16 -28.78 -11.46
CA GLU A 240 6.26 -28.56 -12.42
C GLU A 240 5.81 -28.67 -13.89
N GLU A 241 4.77 -29.47 -14.16
CA GLU A 241 4.29 -29.78 -15.52
C GLU A 241 3.29 -28.75 -16.09
N ALA A 242 3.14 -27.58 -15.45
CA ALA A 242 2.27 -26.54 -15.99
C ALA A 242 2.80 -26.13 -17.38
N LYS A 243 2.05 -26.48 -18.44
CA LYS A 243 2.36 -26.24 -19.86
C LYS A 243 2.51 -24.74 -20.25
N SER A 244 2.51 -23.85 -19.27
CA SER A 244 2.67 -22.42 -19.47
C SER A 244 4.15 -22.09 -19.49
N ASP A 245 4.71 -21.90 -20.69
CA ASP A 245 6.00 -21.24 -20.88
C ASP A 245 5.95 -19.74 -20.55
N ALA A 246 4.80 -19.21 -20.16
CA ALA A 246 4.71 -17.85 -19.64
C ALA A 246 5.34 -17.82 -18.25
N ALA A 247 6.51 -17.18 -18.16
CA ALA A 247 7.07 -16.77 -16.87
C ALA A 247 5.99 -15.99 -16.13
N TRP A 248 5.59 -16.47 -14.95
CA TRP A 248 4.62 -15.77 -14.15
C TRP A 248 5.16 -14.38 -13.83
N PRO A 249 4.40 -13.32 -14.15
CA PRO A 249 4.93 -11.98 -14.03
C PRO A 249 5.12 -11.66 -12.55
N LEU A 250 6.26 -11.04 -12.27
CA LEU A 250 6.39 -10.17 -11.11
C LEU A 250 5.32 -9.08 -11.27
N LEU A 251 4.39 -8.98 -10.34
CA LEU A 251 3.37 -7.94 -10.34
C LEU A 251 3.65 -7.01 -9.16
N VAL A 252 3.70 -5.72 -9.41
CA VAL A 252 3.77 -4.71 -8.35
C VAL A 252 2.42 -4.01 -8.32
N GLU A 253 1.75 -4.04 -7.18
CA GLU A 253 0.55 -3.24 -6.97
C GLU A 253 0.97 -1.86 -6.48
N TRP A 254 0.63 -0.87 -7.29
CA TRP A 254 0.95 0.52 -7.04
C TRP A 254 -0.25 1.21 -6.37
N PRO A 255 -0.03 2.01 -5.32
CA PRO A 255 -1.06 2.88 -4.79
C PRO A 255 -1.57 3.82 -5.89
N ALA A 256 -2.87 4.16 -5.87
CA ALA A 256 -3.46 5.06 -6.89
C ALA A 256 -2.73 6.40 -7.01
N LYS A 257 -2.13 6.88 -5.92
CA LYS A 257 -1.34 8.13 -5.88
C LYS A 257 0.07 7.99 -6.48
N MET A 258 0.50 6.81 -6.91
CA MET A 258 1.84 6.53 -7.43
C MET A 258 1.83 6.11 -8.90
N LEU A 259 1.00 6.78 -9.70
CA LEU A 259 0.82 6.46 -11.12
C LEU A 259 2.08 6.68 -11.95
N LEU A 260 2.87 7.71 -11.65
CA LEU A 260 4.11 7.96 -12.40
C LEU A 260 5.16 6.90 -12.04
N SER A 261 5.31 6.59 -10.75
CA SER A 261 6.19 5.49 -10.30
C SER A 261 5.86 4.16 -10.95
N SER A 262 4.58 3.84 -11.15
CA SER A 262 4.17 2.59 -11.81
C SER A 262 4.57 2.52 -13.28
N GLN A 263 4.58 3.67 -13.97
CA GLN A 263 4.94 3.75 -15.38
C GLN A 263 6.46 3.72 -15.60
N VAL A 264 7.23 4.36 -14.71
CA VAL A 264 8.70 4.47 -14.85
C VAL A 264 9.45 3.31 -14.21
N THR A 265 8.84 2.64 -13.23
CA THR A 265 9.42 1.44 -12.63
C THR A 265 9.08 0.25 -13.53
N GLN A 266 9.83 0.09 -14.63
CA GLN A 266 9.80 -1.13 -15.44
C GLN A 266 10.05 -2.37 -14.56
N THR A 267 9.03 -3.20 -14.40
CA THR A 267 9.17 -4.45 -13.68
C THR A 267 10.17 -5.35 -14.42
N PRO A 268 11.26 -5.81 -13.77
CA PRO A 268 12.23 -6.66 -14.45
C PRO A 268 11.52 -7.92 -14.98
N PRO A 269 11.79 -8.33 -16.23
CA PRO A 269 11.16 -9.51 -16.80
C PRO A 269 11.52 -10.72 -15.95
N SER A 270 10.52 -11.47 -15.49
CA SER A 270 10.78 -12.70 -14.77
C SER A 270 11.43 -13.72 -15.73
N SER A 271 12.64 -14.14 -15.41
CA SER A 271 13.33 -15.21 -16.13
C SER A 271 13.42 -16.44 -15.23
N LYS A 272 13.42 -17.65 -15.84
CA LYS A 272 13.54 -18.91 -15.07
C LYS A 272 14.81 -18.97 -14.19
N GLY A 273 15.82 -18.15 -14.49
CA GLY A 273 17.11 -18.10 -13.78
C GLY A 273 17.20 -17.11 -12.62
N GLN A 274 16.33 -16.10 -12.53
CA GLN A 274 16.41 -15.08 -11.48
C GLN A 274 15.59 -15.48 -10.26
N SER A 275 16.15 -15.26 -9.06
CA SER A 275 15.43 -15.53 -7.80
C SER A 275 14.45 -14.39 -7.47
N SER A 276 13.42 -14.68 -6.65
CA SER A 276 12.52 -13.65 -6.11
C SER A 276 13.29 -12.51 -5.45
N VAL A 277 14.35 -12.84 -4.71
CA VAL A 277 15.16 -11.88 -3.97
C VAL A 277 15.84 -10.88 -4.91
N GLU A 278 16.37 -11.36 -6.03
CA GLU A 278 16.99 -10.52 -7.05
C GLU A 278 15.97 -9.63 -7.75
N LEU A 279 14.80 -10.18 -8.08
CA LEU A 279 13.69 -9.46 -8.69
C LEU A 279 13.19 -8.33 -7.77
N ILE A 280 12.97 -8.63 -6.49
CA ILE A 280 12.57 -7.64 -5.47
C ILE A 280 13.66 -6.58 -5.30
N ALA A 281 14.93 -6.97 -5.19
CA ALA A 281 16.03 -6.04 -5.01
C ALA A 281 16.21 -5.11 -6.22
N SER A 282 16.10 -5.66 -7.43
CA SER A 282 16.17 -4.90 -8.68
C SER A 282 15.02 -3.91 -8.79
N CYS A 283 13.78 -4.36 -8.56
CA CYS A 283 12.60 -3.50 -8.58
C CYS A 283 12.69 -2.39 -7.52
N LYS A 284 13.04 -2.73 -6.27
CA LYS A 284 13.26 -1.75 -5.17
C LYS A 284 14.30 -0.72 -5.56
N LYS A 285 15.46 -1.16 -6.08
CA LYS A 285 16.54 -0.26 -6.49
C LYS A 285 16.07 0.72 -7.56
N MET A 286 15.39 0.22 -8.58
CA MET A 286 14.97 1.04 -9.70
C MET A 286 13.87 2.03 -9.32
N PHE A 287 12.89 1.59 -8.52
CA PHE A 287 11.87 2.47 -7.94
C PHE A 287 12.52 3.62 -7.13
N LEU A 288 13.39 3.29 -6.17
CA LEU A 288 14.03 4.29 -5.32
C LEU A 288 14.91 5.25 -6.13
N GLN A 289 15.59 4.76 -7.17
CA GLN A 289 16.40 5.59 -8.05
C GLN A 289 15.53 6.63 -8.79
N GLN A 290 14.41 6.20 -9.39
CA GLN A 290 13.52 7.11 -10.12
C GLN A 290 12.83 8.09 -9.17
N TRP A 291 12.40 7.62 -7.99
CA TRP A 291 11.79 8.48 -6.97
C TRP A 291 12.76 9.56 -6.47
N ARG A 292 14.01 9.19 -6.16
CA ARG A 292 15.05 10.16 -5.75
C ARG A 292 15.37 11.15 -6.87
N ARG A 293 15.47 10.68 -8.11
CA ARG A 293 15.73 11.55 -9.25
C ARG A 293 14.70 12.67 -9.37
N ARG A 294 13.42 12.38 -9.12
CA ARG A 294 12.36 13.40 -9.07
C ARG A 294 12.52 14.33 -7.90
N LYS A 295 12.71 13.77 -6.70
CA LYS A 295 12.96 14.55 -5.49
C LYS A 295 14.09 15.55 -5.68
N ASP A 296 15.24 15.09 -6.19
CA ASP A 296 16.46 15.88 -6.37
C ASP A 296 16.27 16.98 -7.42
N PHE A 297 15.54 16.70 -8.51
CA PHE A 297 15.17 17.73 -9.48
C PHE A 297 14.36 18.86 -8.83
N ILE A 298 13.38 18.52 -7.98
CA ILE A 298 12.55 19.50 -7.28
C ILE A 298 13.39 20.25 -6.22
N ALA A 299 14.30 19.54 -5.54
CA ALA A 299 15.24 20.11 -4.57
C ALA A 299 16.14 21.18 -5.21
N GLU A 300 16.51 20.97 -6.47
CA GLU A 300 17.29 21.92 -7.24
C GLU A 300 16.41 23.05 -7.77
N LEU A 301 15.23 22.73 -8.33
CA LEU A 301 14.29 23.73 -8.85
C LEU A 301 14.00 24.83 -7.81
N ARG A 302 13.75 24.45 -6.55
CA ARG A 302 13.49 25.39 -5.45
C ARG A 302 14.64 26.35 -5.12
N ARG A 303 15.87 26.09 -5.60
CA ARG A 303 17.00 27.01 -5.43
C ARG A 303 16.88 28.23 -6.35
N HIS A 304 16.09 28.12 -7.42
CA HIS A 304 15.97 29.12 -8.47
C HIS A 304 14.58 29.75 -8.54
N VAL A 305 13.55 29.06 -8.04
CA VAL A 305 12.15 29.52 -8.10
C VAL A 305 11.42 29.29 -6.77
N ILE A 306 10.31 29.98 -6.57
CA ILE A 306 9.44 29.75 -5.41
C ILE A 306 8.53 28.56 -5.71
N VAL A 307 8.72 27.44 -5.01
CA VAL A 307 7.84 26.27 -5.08
C VAL A 307 6.67 26.48 -4.11
N LEU A 308 5.44 26.37 -4.63
CA LEU A 308 4.21 26.59 -3.89
C LEU A 308 3.67 25.29 -3.29
N GLU A 309 3.62 24.22 -4.11
CA GLU A 309 3.11 22.91 -3.73
C GLU A 309 3.75 21.84 -4.62
N TYR A 310 3.88 20.61 -4.12
CA TYR A 310 4.25 19.46 -4.94
C TYR A 310 3.64 18.17 -4.37
N ASP A 311 3.59 17.14 -5.19
CA ASP A 311 3.19 15.80 -4.78
C ASP A 311 4.28 15.13 -3.93
N ALA A 312 4.10 15.13 -2.60
CA ALA A 312 5.04 14.56 -1.65
C ALA A 312 5.15 13.02 -1.68
N VAL A 313 4.25 12.31 -2.37
CA VAL A 313 4.23 10.84 -2.42
C VAL A 313 4.96 10.34 -3.66
N ASP A 314 4.59 10.80 -4.85
CA ASP A 314 5.18 10.32 -6.11
C ASP A 314 6.11 11.34 -6.79
N PHE A 315 6.10 12.60 -6.32
CA PHE A 315 6.75 13.74 -6.98
C PHE A 315 6.34 13.86 -8.45
N SER A 316 5.08 13.54 -8.75
CA SER A 316 4.55 13.54 -10.11
C SER A 316 4.32 14.95 -10.66
N GLN A 317 4.06 15.91 -9.79
CA GLN A 317 3.77 17.30 -10.16
C GLN A 317 4.33 18.32 -9.15
N VAL A 318 4.59 19.53 -9.65
CA VAL A 318 5.08 20.68 -8.89
C VAL A 318 4.39 21.95 -9.38
N PHE A 319 3.94 22.77 -8.44
CA PHE A 319 3.47 24.13 -8.67
C PHE A 319 4.55 25.10 -8.22
N PHE A 320 4.92 26.01 -9.10
CA PHE A 320 5.98 26.98 -8.83
C PHE A 320 5.68 28.33 -9.47
N MET A 321 6.30 29.36 -8.92
CA MET A 321 6.12 30.74 -9.32
C MET A 321 7.39 31.28 -9.97
N LEU A 322 7.22 31.92 -11.13
CA LEU A 322 8.25 32.66 -11.83
C LEU A 322 7.90 34.14 -11.89
N GLN A 323 8.93 34.97 -11.84
CA GLN A 323 8.86 36.38 -12.10
C GLN A 323 9.52 36.65 -13.46
N GLU A 324 8.77 37.17 -14.43
CA GLU A 324 9.27 37.48 -15.76
C GLU A 324 9.08 38.96 -16.10
N GLN A 325 10.08 39.53 -16.78
CA GLN A 325 10.05 40.90 -17.27
C GLN A 325 10.83 40.96 -18.59
N LEU A 326 10.17 41.41 -19.67
CA LEU A 326 10.77 41.44 -21.01
C LEU A 326 12.02 42.35 -21.08
N ASN A 327 11.96 43.51 -20.43
CA ASN A 327 13.05 44.47 -20.27
C ASN A 327 12.74 45.39 -19.08
N ASP A 328 13.70 46.23 -18.67
CA ASP A 328 13.58 47.11 -17.50
C ASP A 328 12.38 48.07 -17.55
N GLN A 329 11.78 48.29 -18.72
CA GLN A 329 10.63 49.17 -18.93
C GLN A 329 9.30 48.42 -19.02
N ALA A 330 9.32 47.10 -19.18
CA ALA A 330 8.12 46.27 -19.30
C ALA A 330 7.51 45.98 -17.91
N PRO A 331 6.19 45.78 -17.81
CA PRO A 331 5.56 45.41 -16.54
C PRO A 331 6.05 44.05 -16.08
N LEU A 332 6.35 43.96 -14.78
CA LEU A 332 6.66 42.71 -14.11
C LEU A 332 5.44 41.78 -14.15
N ARG A 333 5.64 40.52 -14.55
CA ARG A 333 4.59 39.49 -14.51
C ARG A 333 4.98 38.40 -13.53
N ILE A 334 4.04 38.05 -12.66
CA ILE A 334 4.14 36.88 -11.80
C ILE A 334 3.35 35.77 -12.48
N LEU A 335 4.01 34.65 -12.74
CA LEU A 335 3.46 33.50 -13.46
C LEU A 335 3.44 32.31 -12.52
N VAL A 336 2.29 31.65 -12.42
CA VAL A 336 2.17 30.40 -11.68
C VAL A 336 2.10 29.26 -12.68
N LEU A 337 3.01 28.29 -12.53
CA LEU A 337 3.19 27.20 -13.47
C LEU A 337 3.03 25.86 -12.76
N GLN A 338 2.42 24.92 -13.46
CA GLN A 338 2.40 23.52 -13.09
C GLN A 338 3.36 22.76 -13.99
N LEU A 339 4.34 22.09 -13.40
CA LEU A 339 5.16 21.06 -14.03
C LEU A 339 4.56 19.70 -13.69
N GLN A 340 4.22 18.90 -14.70
CA GLN A 340 3.88 17.49 -14.56
C GLN A 340 4.94 16.63 -15.25
N PHE A 341 5.55 15.74 -14.48
CA PHE A 341 6.50 14.78 -14.99
C PHE A 341 5.79 13.65 -15.73
N THR A 342 6.33 13.27 -16.88
CA THR A 342 5.81 12.15 -17.69
C THR A 342 6.75 10.96 -17.63
N ALA A 343 6.22 9.75 -17.88
CA ALA A 343 7.06 8.56 -17.98
C ALA A 343 8.09 8.67 -19.11
N ALA A 344 7.70 9.29 -20.24
CA ALA A 344 8.56 9.51 -21.40
C ALA A 344 9.84 10.26 -21.01
N PHE A 345 9.74 11.33 -20.21
CA PHE A 345 10.90 12.08 -19.74
C PHE A 345 11.95 11.20 -19.03
N PHE A 346 11.54 10.22 -18.21
CA PHE A 346 12.50 9.36 -17.52
C PHE A 346 13.11 8.29 -18.41
N LEU A 347 12.48 8.00 -19.55
CA LEU A 347 12.98 7.07 -20.55
C LEU A 347 13.91 7.76 -21.55
N THR A 348 13.59 8.99 -21.96
CA THR A 348 14.29 9.72 -23.04
C THR A 348 15.27 10.77 -22.51
N ASN A 349 15.01 11.31 -21.31
CA ASN A 349 15.64 12.52 -20.75
C ASN A 349 15.41 13.81 -21.57
N CYS A 350 14.38 13.84 -22.43
CA CYS A 350 14.06 15.00 -23.26
C CYS A 350 13.14 15.99 -22.55
N MET A 351 13.53 17.27 -22.47
CA MET A 351 12.69 18.30 -21.82
C MET A 351 11.33 18.52 -22.50
N SER A 352 11.24 18.27 -23.80
CA SER A 352 9.98 18.32 -24.56
C SER A 352 8.92 17.32 -24.08
N ASP A 353 9.33 16.30 -23.33
CA ASP A 353 8.41 15.28 -22.81
C ASP A 353 7.75 15.72 -21.50
N LEU A 354 8.26 16.79 -20.86
CA LEU A 354 7.64 17.38 -19.68
C LEU A 354 6.40 18.17 -20.08
N GLN A 355 5.37 18.10 -19.24
CA GLN A 355 4.16 18.90 -19.43
C GLN A 355 4.23 20.12 -18.52
N VAL A 356 4.22 21.30 -19.13
CA VAL A 356 4.19 22.59 -18.41
C VAL A 356 2.91 23.31 -18.78
N VAL A 357 2.23 23.82 -17.77
CA VAL A 357 0.97 24.53 -17.91
C VAL A 357 1.04 25.83 -17.14
N LEU A 358 0.65 26.93 -17.78
CA LEU A 358 0.45 28.22 -17.15
C LEU A 358 -0.96 28.27 -16.53
N LEU A 359 -1.02 28.60 -15.24
CA LEU A 359 -2.26 28.72 -14.49
C LEU A 359 -2.71 30.19 -14.48
N ASP A 360 -3.89 30.44 -15.04
CA ASP A 360 -4.45 31.79 -15.22
C ASP A 360 -5.34 32.24 -14.04
N GLY A 361 -5.46 31.41 -12.99
CA GLY A 361 -6.20 31.74 -11.76
C GLY A 361 -7.72 31.78 -11.88
N GLU A 362 -8.30 31.70 -13.08
CA GLU A 362 -9.74 31.56 -13.29
C GLU A 362 -10.14 30.08 -13.38
N ALA A 363 -11.15 29.68 -12.59
CA ALA A 363 -11.56 28.28 -12.47
C ALA A 363 -12.18 27.69 -13.75
N ASP A 364 -12.65 28.55 -14.66
CA ASP A 364 -13.37 28.17 -15.88
C ASP A 364 -12.54 28.33 -17.16
N THR A 365 -11.30 28.84 -17.08
CA THR A 365 -10.41 28.94 -18.25
C THR A 365 -9.59 27.67 -18.43
N ALA A 366 -9.47 27.25 -19.68
CA ALA A 366 -8.67 26.08 -20.03
C ALA A 366 -7.19 26.34 -19.68
N PRO A 367 -6.50 25.39 -19.03
CA PRO A 367 -5.09 25.56 -18.71
C PRO A 367 -4.27 25.76 -19.98
N VAL A 368 -3.30 26.69 -19.96
CA VAL A 368 -2.54 27.06 -21.15
C VAL A 368 -1.25 26.22 -21.24
N PRO A 369 -1.14 25.28 -22.20
CA PRO A 369 0.05 24.44 -22.31
C PRO A 369 1.23 25.25 -22.85
N VAL A 370 2.38 25.13 -22.19
CA VAL A 370 3.65 25.74 -22.58
C VAL A 370 4.54 24.66 -23.19
N ALA A 371 4.58 24.59 -24.51
CA ALA A 371 5.40 23.61 -25.22
C ALA A 371 6.90 23.89 -25.03
N LEU A 372 7.65 22.90 -24.54
CA LEU A 372 9.10 22.98 -24.35
C LEU A 372 9.85 22.49 -25.59
N ALA A 373 10.98 23.12 -25.89
CA ALA A 373 11.87 22.67 -26.95
C ALA A 373 12.63 21.39 -26.53
N ALA A 374 13.01 20.57 -27.51
CA ALA A 374 13.84 19.40 -27.26
C ALA A 374 15.24 19.83 -26.79
N SER A 375 15.73 19.21 -25.72
CA SER A 375 17.09 19.38 -25.20
C SER A 375 18.02 18.29 -25.75
N SER A 376 19.27 18.62 -26.08
CA SER A 376 20.23 17.71 -26.71
C SER A 376 21.34 17.19 -25.78
N THR A 377 21.24 17.42 -24.47
CA THR A 377 22.36 17.12 -23.55
C THR A 377 22.38 15.64 -23.15
N PRO A 378 23.52 14.93 -23.33
CA PRO A 378 23.68 13.60 -22.76
C PRO A 378 23.70 13.67 -21.23
N PRO A 379 23.12 12.68 -20.53
CA PRO A 379 23.09 12.67 -19.08
C PRO A 379 24.50 12.61 -18.50
N SER A 380 24.76 13.43 -17.47
CA SER A 380 26.00 13.33 -16.69
C SER A 380 26.01 12.02 -15.90
N PRO A 381 27.16 11.32 -15.77
CA PRO A 381 27.27 10.14 -14.91
C PRO A 381 27.14 10.48 -13.42
N ASP A 382 27.30 11.74 -13.02
CA ASP A 382 27.07 12.21 -11.65
C ASP A 382 25.60 12.63 -11.46
N PRO A 383 24.83 11.98 -10.56
CA PRO A 383 23.43 12.31 -10.29
C PRO A 383 23.20 13.75 -9.83
N ILE A 384 24.12 14.31 -9.05
CA ILE A 384 23.97 15.67 -8.50
C ILE A 384 24.17 16.70 -9.61
N ALA A 385 25.27 16.58 -10.35
CA ALA A 385 25.52 17.42 -11.52
C ALA A 385 24.42 17.27 -12.59
N HIS A 386 23.83 16.07 -12.71
CA HIS A 386 22.70 15.81 -13.60
C HIS A 386 21.45 16.59 -13.18
N SER A 387 21.09 16.59 -11.89
CA SER A 387 19.93 17.34 -11.38
C SER A 387 20.07 18.87 -11.57
N GLN A 388 21.25 19.43 -11.28
CA GLN A 388 21.60 20.84 -11.50
C GLN A 388 21.45 21.25 -12.96
N THR A 389 22.04 20.45 -13.85
CA THR A 389 21.99 20.69 -15.30
C THR A 389 20.55 20.60 -15.81
N CYS A 390 19.80 19.57 -15.39
CA CYS A 390 18.42 19.37 -15.82
C CYS A 390 17.48 20.51 -15.36
N ALA A 391 17.56 20.95 -14.10
CA ALA A 391 16.70 22.02 -13.59
C ALA A 391 17.01 23.37 -14.26
N SER A 392 18.29 23.68 -14.47
CA SER A 392 18.72 24.91 -15.15
C SER A 392 18.24 24.92 -16.62
N GLN A 393 18.41 23.81 -17.34
CA GLN A 393 17.95 23.67 -18.73
C GLN A 393 16.43 23.72 -18.86
N PHE A 394 15.73 23.13 -17.89
CA PHE A 394 14.28 23.23 -17.79
C PHE A 394 13.85 24.69 -17.68
N LEU A 395 14.38 25.44 -16.71
CA LEU A 395 14.02 26.84 -16.50
C LEU A 395 14.34 27.72 -17.71
N GLU A 396 15.48 27.52 -18.36
CA GLU A 396 15.84 28.24 -19.58
C GLU A 396 14.85 27.95 -20.71
N SER A 397 14.49 26.67 -20.90
CA SER A 397 13.54 26.24 -21.93
C SER A 397 12.14 26.78 -21.66
N THR A 398 11.67 26.70 -20.41
CA THR A 398 10.38 27.24 -19.97
C THR A 398 10.33 28.74 -20.17
N ARG A 399 11.37 29.47 -19.75
CA ARG A 399 11.46 30.93 -19.94
C ARG A 399 11.37 31.30 -21.42
N LYS A 400 12.17 30.67 -22.28
CA LYS A 400 12.11 30.91 -23.74
C LYS A 400 10.71 30.66 -24.27
N SER A 401 10.09 29.53 -23.94
CA SER A 401 8.73 29.21 -24.40
C SER A 401 7.68 30.20 -23.89
N LEU A 402 7.80 30.67 -22.64
CA LEU A 402 6.92 31.71 -22.09
C LEU A 402 7.09 33.05 -22.80
N LEU A 403 8.33 33.46 -23.11
CA LEU A 403 8.57 34.69 -23.86
C LEU A 403 7.93 34.65 -25.25
N ARG A 404 8.09 33.52 -25.98
CA ARG A 404 7.40 33.32 -27.25
C ARG A 404 5.89 33.39 -27.11
N HIS A 405 5.35 32.77 -26.07
CA HIS A 405 3.91 32.74 -25.83
C HIS A 405 3.34 34.12 -25.46
N LEU A 406 4.01 34.87 -24.58
CA LEU A 406 3.52 36.14 -24.05
C LEU A 406 3.82 37.33 -24.98
N TYR A 407 4.88 37.25 -25.78
CA TYR A 407 5.39 38.38 -26.58
C TYR A 407 5.51 38.08 -28.08
N GLY A 408 5.29 36.83 -28.53
CA GLY A 408 5.27 36.46 -29.95
C GLY A 408 6.64 36.28 -30.61
N GLU A 409 7.70 36.09 -29.84
CA GLU A 409 9.07 35.80 -30.33
C GLU A 409 9.26 34.39 -30.89
#